data_AF-A0A6M8VMI1-F1
#
_entry.id   AF-A0A6M8VMI1-F1
#
_cell.length_a   1.000
_cell.length_b   1.000
_cell.length_c   1.000
_cell.angle_alpha   90.00
_cell.angle_beta   90.00
_cell.angle_gamma   90.00
#
_symmetry.space_group_name_H-M   'P 1'
#
loop_
_entity.id
_entity.type
_entity.pdbx_description
1 polymer ?
#
loop_
_entity_poly.entity_id
_entity_poly.type
_entity_poly.pdbx_seq_one_letter_code
_entity_poly.pdbx_strand_id
1 'polypeptide(L)'
;MGQITDLQTERLKQLEKKLNALLRQSAISDTDFAQALYDIVSSGAVSEQQLRDEFGLTGGAVTRWTTGKNLPQPDIRPIILRWTLSVLAGA
;
A
#
# COMPACT_ATOMS: atom_id res chain seq x y z
N MET A 1 23.24 17.67 -5.24
CA MET A 1 22.48 16.42 -5.06
C MET A 1 21.64 16.49 -3.77
N GLY A 2 20.71 17.46 -3.63
CA GLY A 2 20.05 17.73 -2.34
C GLY A 2 18.52 17.90 -2.36
N GLN A 3 17.86 17.73 -3.51
CA GLN A 3 16.39 17.92 -3.63
C GLN A 3 15.61 16.61 -3.83
N ILE A 4 16.27 15.54 -4.31
CA ILE A 4 15.59 14.28 -4.63
C ILE A 4 15.19 13.53 -3.34
N THR A 5 16.05 13.58 -2.33
CA THR A 5 15.82 12.92 -1.04
C THR A 5 14.68 13.54 -0.24
N ASP A 6 14.47 14.86 -0.37
CA ASP A 6 13.42 15.60 0.34
C ASP A 6 12.02 15.27 -0.23
N LEU A 7 11.90 15.25 -1.56
CA LEU A 7 10.67 14.88 -2.27
C LEU A 7 10.24 13.43 -2.03
N GLN A 8 11.17 12.49 -1.99
CA GLN A 8 10.86 11.09 -1.67
C GLN A 8 10.40 10.93 -0.22
N THR A 9 11.11 11.57 0.72
CA THR A 9 10.74 11.53 2.14
C THR A 9 9.35 12.11 2.38
N GLU A 10 9.03 13.24 1.74
CA GLU A 10 7.71 13.86 1.86
C GLU A 10 6.60 12.97 1.28
N ARG A 11 6.84 12.32 0.13
CA ARG A 11 5.88 11.34 -0.44
C ARG A 11 5.62 10.16 0.50
N LEU A 12 6.66 9.61 1.12
CA LEU A 12 6.51 8.51 2.07
C LEU A 12 5.72 8.94 3.31
N LYS A 13 5.98 10.14 3.85
CA LYS A 13 5.19 10.71 4.96
C LYS A 13 3.73 10.92 4.59
N GLN A 14 3.44 11.40 3.39
CA GLN A 14 2.07 11.58 2.91
C GLN A 14 1.36 10.23 2.74
N LEU A 15 2.06 9.22 2.20
CA LEU A 15 1.56 7.86 2.09
C LEU A 15 1.25 7.29 3.48
N GLU A 16 2.17 7.40 4.42
CA GLU A 16 2.00 6.94 5.80
C GLU A 16 0.76 7.57 6.46
N LYS A 17 0.57 8.89 6.32
CA LYS A 17 -0.61 9.60 6.80
C LYS A 17 -1.90 9.08 6.16
N LYS A 18 -1.89 8.87 4.83
CA LYS A 18 -3.05 8.35 4.09
C LYS A 18 -3.42 6.94 4.59
N LEU A 19 -2.44 6.05 4.71
CA LEU A 19 -2.66 4.68 5.19
C LEU A 19 -3.20 4.67 6.63
N ASN A 20 -2.63 5.48 7.51
CA ASN A 20 -3.14 5.64 8.88
C ASN A 20 -4.58 6.16 8.92
N ALA A 21 -4.93 7.11 8.04
CA ALA A 21 -6.30 7.61 7.94
C ALA A 21 -7.28 6.53 7.49
N LEU A 22 -6.92 5.73 6.49
CA LEU A 22 -7.75 4.59 6.02
C LEU A 22 -7.95 3.55 7.12
N LEU A 23 -6.90 3.23 7.89
CA LEU A 23 -6.98 2.26 8.98
C LEU A 23 -7.82 2.70 10.17
N ARG A 24 -8.13 4.00 10.28
CA ARG A 24 -9.05 4.54 11.30
C ARG A 24 -10.51 4.49 10.85
N GLN A 25 -10.78 4.22 9.58
CA GLN A 25 -12.15 4.06 9.10
C GLN A 25 -12.72 2.73 9.57
N SER A 26 -14.04 2.69 9.80
CA SER A 26 -14.74 1.46 10.17
C SER A 26 -14.75 0.42 9.05
N ALA A 27 -14.70 0.87 7.80
CA ALA A 27 -14.58 0.03 6.61
C ALA A 27 -13.77 0.75 5.54
N ILE A 28 -12.87 0.02 4.87
CA ILE A 28 -12.05 0.55 3.77
C ILE A 28 -12.73 0.19 2.45
N SER A 29 -13.12 1.20 1.67
CA SER A 29 -13.78 0.98 0.39
C SER A 29 -12.86 0.32 -0.64
N ASP A 30 -13.46 -0.32 -1.64
CA ASP A 30 -12.74 -0.98 -2.74
C ASP A 30 -11.81 0.00 -3.47
N THR A 31 -12.34 1.19 -3.78
CA THR A 31 -11.62 2.28 -4.45
C THR A 31 -10.48 2.82 -3.58
N ASP A 32 -10.74 3.06 -2.30
CA ASP A 32 -9.72 3.57 -1.38
C ASP A 32 -8.57 2.58 -1.19
N PHE A 33 -8.90 1.29 -1.07
CA PHE A 33 -7.91 0.24 -0.97
C PHE A 33 -7.07 0.12 -2.25
N ALA A 34 -7.72 0.06 -3.42
CA ALA A 34 -7.02 -0.06 -4.71
C ALA A 34 -6.08 1.14 -4.94
N GLN A 35 -6.55 2.35 -4.66
CA GLN A 35 -5.73 3.56 -4.80
C GLN A 35 -4.57 3.58 -3.81
N ALA A 36 -4.81 3.22 -2.54
CA ALA A 36 -3.74 3.14 -1.55
C ALA A 36 -2.66 2.13 -1.97
N LEU A 37 -3.07 0.96 -2.44
CA LEU A 37 -2.14 -0.07 -2.91
C LEU A 37 -1.36 0.38 -4.15
N TYR A 38 -2.02 1.08 -5.07
CA TYR A 38 -1.37 1.69 -6.23
C TYR A 38 -0.30 2.70 -5.80
N ASP A 39 -0.62 3.57 -4.85
CA ASP A 39 0.32 4.58 -4.36
C ASP A 39 1.53 3.93 -3.66
N ILE A 40 1.30 2.87 -2.88
CA ILE A 40 2.34 2.07 -2.23
C ILE A 40 3.32 1.53 -3.27
N VAL A 41 2.82 0.78 -4.25
CA VAL A 41 3.67 0.14 -5.26
C VAL A 41 4.35 1.17 -6.15
N SER A 42 3.62 2.20 -6.58
CA SER A 42 4.16 3.26 -7.46
C SER A 42 5.19 4.16 -6.76
N SER A 43 5.12 4.28 -5.43
CA SER A 43 6.14 5.02 -4.66
C SER A 43 7.49 4.31 -4.62
N GLY A 44 7.52 3.01 -4.94
CA GLY A 44 8.71 2.16 -4.82
C GLY A 44 9.03 1.75 -3.38
N ALA A 45 8.17 2.11 -2.42
CA ALA A 45 8.41 1.80 -1.01
C ALA A 45 8.18 0.31 -0.67
N VAL A 46 7.25 -0.33 -1.39
CA VAL A 46 7.06 -1.78 -1.35
C VAL A 46 6.91 -2.28 -2.77
N SER A 47 7.67 -3.31 -3.13
CA SER A 47 7.57 -3.97 -4.44
C SER A 47 6.37 -4.91 -4.52
N GLU A 48 5.84 -5.14 -5.73
CA GLU A 48 4.82 -6.17 -5.94
C GLU A 48 5.29 -7.56 -5.49
N GLN A 49 6.58 -7.86 -5.65
CA GLN A 49 7.16 -9.14 -5.26
C GLN A 49 7.07 -9.34 -3.74
N GLN A 50 7.43 -8.33 -2.93
CA GLN A 50 7.30 -8.39 -1.47
C GLN A 50 5.85 -8.61 -1.02
N LEU A 51 4.89 -7.91 -1.63
CA LEU A 51 3.46 -8.13 -1.35
C LEU A 51 3.02 -9.57 -1.68
N ARG A 52 3.51 -10.12 -2.79
CA ARG A 52 3.17 -11.48 -3.19
C ARG A 52 3.76 -12.52 -2.26
N ASP A 53 5.01 -12.33 -1.86
CA ASP A 53 5.72 -13.27 -1.00
C ASP A 53 5.13 -13.27 0.43
N GLU A 54 4.77 -12.09 0.96
CA GLU A 54 4.14 -11.96 2.28
C GLU A 54 2.76 -12.63 2.32
N PHE A 55 1.91 -12.36 1.31
CA PHE A 55 0.51 -12.80 1.31
C PHE A 55 0.26 -14.07 0.48
N GLY A 56 1.30 -14.75 0.02
CA GLY A 56 1.20 -15.98 -0.77
C GLY A 56 0.44 -15.81 -2.09
N LEU A 57 0.60 -14.67 -2.77
CA LEU A 57 -0.23 -14.29 -3.91
C LEU A 57 0.33 -14.79 -5.25
N THR A 58 -0.59 -15.18 -6.14
CA THR A 58 -0.24 -15.57 -7.52
C THR A 58 0.29 -14.37 -8.32
N GLY A 59 0.99 -14.67 -9.42
CA GLY A 59 1.38 -13.64 -10.40
C GLY A 59 0.19 -12.79 -10.84
N GLY A 60 0.38 -11.46 -10.87
CA GLY A 60 -0.66 -10.49 -11.26
C GLY A 60 -1.81 -10.29 -10.26
N ALA A 61 -1.73 -10.83 -9.04
CA ALA A 61 -2.71 -10.50 -7.99
C ALA A 61 -2.61 -9.03 -7.56
N VAL A 62 -1.40 -8.54 -7.28
CA VAL A 62 -1.16 -7.15 -6.88
C VAL A 62 -1.60 -6.17 -7.95
N THR A 63 -1.26 -6.44 -9.22
CA THR A 63 -1.72 -5.62 -10.37
C THR A 63 -3.24 -5.59 -10.51
N ARG A 64 -3.94 -6.70 -10.22
CA ARG A 64 -5.41 -6.70 -10.19
C ARG A 64 -5.92 -5.84 -9.04
N TRP A 65 -5.31 -5.93 -7.86
CA TRP A 65 -5.72 -5.14 -6.71
C TRP A 65 -5.50 -3.63 -6.92
N THR A 66 -4.38 -3.23 -7.51
CA THR A 66 -4.12 -1.81 -7.82
C THR A 66 -5.07 -1.25 -8.90
N THR A 67 -5.67 -2.12 -9.71
CA THR A 67 -6.68 -1.75 -10.72
C THR A 67 -8.13 -1.94 -10.24
N GLY A 68 -8.34 -2.22 -8.95
CA GLY A 68 -9.68 -2.40 -8.38
C GLY A 68 -10.36 -3.72 -8.74
N LYS A 69 -9.62 -4.70 -9.29
CA LYS A 69 -10.13 -6.01 -9.72
C LYS A 69 -9.73 -7.10 -8.74
N ASN A 70 -10.63 -8.07 -8.49
CA ASN A 70 -10.41 -9.21 -7.60
C ASN A 70 -9.79 -8.80 -6.25
N LEU A 71 -10.31 -7.72 -5.67
CA LEU A 71 -9.80 -7.16 -4.43
C LEU A 71 -9.91 -8.17 -3.28
N PRO A 72 -9.00 -8.09 -2.30
CA PRO A 72 -9.10 -8.91 -1.11
C PRO A 72 -10.38 -8.58 -0.34
N GLN A 73 -10.82 -9.56 0.47
CA GLN A 73 -11.99 -9.39 1.32
C GLN A 73 -11.83 -8.15 2.22
N PRO A 74 -12.93 -7.43 2.55
CA PRO A 74 -12.87 -6.20 3.36
C PRO A 74 -12.04 -6.33 4.64
N ASP A 75 -12.13 -7.46 5.34
CA ASP A 75 -11.41 -7.70 6.60
C ASP A 75 -9.89 -7.91 6.41
N ILE A 76 -9.47 -8.31 5.20
CA ILE A 76 -8.05 -8.53 4.87
C ILE A 76 -7.37 -7.23 4.46
N ARG A 77 -8.11 -6.27 3.89
CA ARG A 77 -7.59 -4.96 3.48
C ARG A 77 -6.82 -4.23 4.59
N PRO A 78 -7.34 -4.06 5.82
CA PRO A 78 -6.60 -3.39 6.88
C PRO A 78 -5.35 -4.16 7.31
N ILE A 79 -5.33 -5.49 7.18
CA ILE A 79 -4.13 -6.31 7.47
C ILE A 79 -3.02 -5.97 6.48
N ILE A 80 -3.35 -5.93 5.18
CA ILE A 80 -2.39 -5.57 4.12
C ILE A 80 -1.86 -4.15 4.34
N LEU A 81 -2.73 -3.17 4.60
CA LEU A 81 -2.30 -1.78 4.81
C LEU A 81 -1.44 -1.62 6.09
N ARG A 82 -1.74 -2.34 7.17
CA ARG A 82 -0.93 -2.33 8.40
C ARG A 82 0.46 -2.92 8.17
N TRP A 83 0.55 -4.05 7.48
CA TRP A 83 1.83 -4.65 7.12
C TRP A 83 2.66 -3.68 6.29
N THR A 84 2.08 -3.05 5.27
CA THR A 84 2.79 -2.06 4.46
C THR A 84 3.32 -0.91 5.30
N LEU A 85 2.51 -0.37 6.23
CA LEU A 85 2.96 0.65 7.17
C LEU A 85 4.15 0.18 8.03
N SER A 86 4.16 -1.08 8.46
CA SER A 86 5.30 -1.64 9.20
C SER A 86 6.56 -1.70 8.35
N VAL A 87 6.44 -1.98 7.05
CA VAL A 87 7.58 -1.95 6.12
C VAL A 87 8.08 -0.52 5.92
N LEU A 88 7.17 0.45 5.78
CA LEU A 88 7.53 1.87 5.65
C LEU A 88 8.25 2.43 6.88
N ALA A 89 7.85 2.00 8.09
CA ALA A 89 8.46 2.46 9.33
C ALA A 89 9.82 1.81 9.63
N GLY A 90 10.11 0.66 9.01
CA GLY A 90 11.36 -0.09 9.18
C GLY A 90 12.39 0.07 8.05
N ALA A 91 12.03 0.79 6.98
CA ALA A 91 12.88 1.09 5.82
C ALA A 91 13.59 2.45 5.97
#